data_AF-A0A673MW24-F1
#
_entry.id   AF-A0A673MW24-F1
#
_cell.length_a   1.000
_cell.length_b   1.000
_cell.length_c   1.000
_cell.angle_alpha   90.00
_cell.angle_beta   90.00
_cell.angle_gamma   90.00
#
_symmetry.space_group_name_H-M   'P 1'
#
loop_
_entity.id
_entity.type
_entity.pdbx_description
1 polymer ?
#
loop_
_entity_poly.entity_id
_entity_poly.type
_entity_poly.pdbx_seq_one_letter_code
_entity_poly.pdbx_strand_id
1 'polypeptide(L)'
;MTAWIVLPVSLSAFSITGIWIVYAMAVVNHHVCPVENWSYNLTCTEETAKRGFPKTCCTLQDIPLISKCGCYPPESCLFSLIGNVGAFMVVMVCMLRYAQVIEHSHHCWTNTSALVSGCINALGLVMVGNFQVDHAKTLHYVGAGVAFPAGLLFVCLQCVLTYRIAETALDYWMAHVRMALSAGALVSLVIIILTMSGIFFIHESFILQHHAAAICEWVFTVLVLVYYGTFTYEFGTVNSDTMMAALMKCSQHHHPGSAVIMGGIGKGVAMGCGARSLKSPGGSSTSTHLNCTPESIAML
;
A
#
# COMPACT_ATOMS: atom_id res chain seq x y z
N MET A 1 3.68 1.75 25.78
CA MET A 1 3.39 1.10 24.50
C MET A 1 3.06 2.18 23.49
N THR A 2 3.71 2.16 22.34
CA THR A 2 3.54 3.19 21.31
C THR A 2 2.21 2.95 20.61
N ALA A 3 1.41 4.02 20.41
CA ALA A 3 0.10 3.92 19.75
C ALA A 3 0.20 3.30 18.33
N TRP A 4 1.39 3.34 17.73
CA TRP A 4 1.70 2.81 16.41
C TRP A 4 1.59 1.28 16.29
N ILE A 5 1.68 0.53 17.39
CA ILE A 5 1.43 -0.93 17.41
C ILE A 5 0.00 -1.26 16.94
N VAL A 6 -0.96 -0.39 17.24
CA VAL A 6 -2.38 -0.63 16.92
C VAL A 6 -2.61 -0.54 15.41
N LEU A 7 -1.81 0.26 14.68
CA LEU A 7 -2.06 0.53 13.27
C LEU A 7 -2.01 -0.74 12.40
N PRO A 8 -0.93 -1.56 12.39
CA PRO A 8 -0.89 -2.74 11.53
C PRO A 8 -1.87 -3.84 11.96
N VAL A 9 -2.10 -4.00 13.28
CA VAL A 9 -3.12 -4.93 13.80
C VAL A 9 -4.50 -4.51 13.34
N SER A 10 -4.84 -3.23 13.48
CA SER A 10 -6.14 -2.70 13.09
C SER A 10 -6.37 -2.85 11.58
N LEU A 11 -5.38 -2.53 10.74
CA LEU A 11 -5.45 -2.74 9.29
C LEU A 11 -5.77 -4.21 8.96
N SER A 12 -5.03 -5.15 9.56
CA SER A 12 -5.19 -6.57 9.30
C SER A 12 -6.55 -7.09 9.78
N ALA A 13 -6.89 -6.85 11.06
CA ALA A 13 -8.12 -7.34 11.68
C ALA A 13 -9.37 -6.71 11.07
N PHE A 14 -9.37 -5.40 10.85
CA PHE A 14 -10.49 -4.68 10.23
C PHE A 14 -10.73 -5.16 8.79
N SER A 15 -9.67 -5.26 7.99
CA SER A 15 -9.82 -5.63 6.58
C SER A 15 -10.22 -7.10 6.42
N ILE A 16 -9.58 -8.03 7.15
CA ILE A 16 -9.93 -9.46 7.11
C ILE A 16 -11.37 -9.67 7.58
N THR A 17 -11.75 -9.09 8.72
CA THR A 17 -13.12 -9.22 9.23
C THR A 17 -14.12 -8.60 8.26
N GLY A 18 -13.80 -7.43 7.71
CA GLY A 18 -14.64 -6.73 6.74
C GLY A 18 -14.91 -7.53 5.47
N ILE A 19 -13.88 -8.12 4.85
CA ILE A 19 -14.07 -8.93 3.62
C ILE A 19 -14.90 -10.18 3.89
N TRP A 20 -14.78 -10.81 5.07
CA TRP A 20 -15.62 -11.94 5.46
C TRP A 20 -17.08 -11.53 5.72
N ILE A 21 -17.32 -10.35 6.28
CA ILE A 21 -18.67 -9.79 6.44
C ILE A 21 -19.30 -9.52 5.06
N VAL A 22 -18.55 -8.90 4.16
CA VAL A 22 -18.97 -8.64 2.77
C VAL A 22 -19.33 -9.95 2.06
N TYR A 23 -18.50 -10.99 2.19
CA TYR A 23 -18.81 -12.33 1.68
C TYR A 23 -20.08 -12.92 2.30
N ALA A 24 -20.22 -12.89 3.63
CA ALA A 24 -21.39 -13.43 4.30
C ALA A 24 -22.68 -12.73 3.84
N MET A 25 -22.65 -11.41 3.69
CA MET A 25 -23.77 -10.64 3.14
C MET A 25 -24.08 -11.02 1.70
N ALA A 26 -23.07 -11.15 0.85
CA ALA A 26 -23.26 -11.53 -0.55
C ALA A 26 -23.86 -12.94 -0.69
N VAL A 27 -23.48 -13.88 0.19
CA VAL A 27 -24.10 -15.23 0.26
C VAL A 27 -25.55 -15.13 0.74
N VAL A 28 -25.81 -14.33 1.78
CA VAL A 28 -27.16 -14.14 2.34
C VAL A 28 -28.11 -13.53 1.30
N ASN A 29 -27.60 -12.61 0.47
CA ASN A 29 -28.35 -11.94 -0.59
C ASN A 29 -28.42 -12.74 -1.91
N HIS A 30 -27.89 -13.96 -1.96
CA HIS A 30 -27.82 -14.81 -3.15
C HIS A 30 -27.02 -14.22 -4.33
N HIS A 31 -26.17 -13.23 -4.08
CA HIS A 31 -25.32 -12.58 -5.09
C HIS A 31 -24.07 -13.41 -5.43
N VAL A 32 -23.62 -14.26 -4.52
CA VAL A 32 -22.52 -15.20 -4.76
C VAL A 32 -22.88 -16.59 -4.22
N CYS A 33 -22.17 -17.59 -4.70
CA CYS A 33 -22.30 -18.95 -4.24
C CYS A 33 -21.50 -19.21 -2.96
N PRO A 34 -22.03 -20.08 -2.06
CA PRO A 34 -21.27 -20.51 -0.89
C PRO A 34 -19.99 -21.23 -1.33
N VAL A 35 -18.90 -21.00 -0.60
CA VAL A 35 -17.63 -21.71 -0.79
C VAL A 35 -17.78 -23.22 -0.59
N GLU A 36 -18.84 -23.71 0.04
CA GLU A 36 -19.11 -25.15 0.17
C GLU A 36 -19.71 -25.78 -1.10
N ASN A 37 -20.29 -24.98 -2.00
CA ASN A 37 -20.88 -25.48 -3.24
C ASN A 37 -19.89 -25.33 -4.41
N TRP A 38 -19.22 -26.44 -4.74
CA TRP A 38 -18.24 -26.50 -5.84
C TRP A 38 -18.85 -27.00 -7.16
N SER A 39 -20.18 -27.17 -7.22
CA SER A 39 -20.89 -27.60 -8.41
C SER A 39 -21.46 -26.40 -9.17
N TYR A 40 -20.81 -26.04 -10.28
CA TYR A 40 -21.22 -24.89 -11.10
C TYR A 40 -21.82 -25.37 -12.42
N ASN A 41 -23.09 -24.99 -12.64
CA ASN A 41 -23.84 -25.30 -13.85
C ASN A 41 -23.67 -24.18 -14.88
N LEU A 42 -23.76 -24.55 -16.16
CA LEU A 42 -23.75 -23.60 -17.28
C LEU A 42 -24.96 -22.67 -17.26
N THR A 43 -26.12 -23.17 -16.82
CA THR A 43 -27.35 -22.40 -16.67
C THR A 43 -28.12 -22.85 -15.43
N CYS A 44 -28.77 -21.89 -14.77
CA CYS A 44 -29.74 -22.15 -13.70
C CYS A 44 -31.10 -21.64 -14.16
N THR A 45 -32.16 -22.42 -13.96
CA THR A 45 -33.53 -21.92 -14.16
C THR A 45 -33.86 -20.91 -13.06
N GLU A 46 -34.57 -19.81 -13.36
CA GLU A 46 -34.87 -18.76 -12.37
C GLU A 46 -35.53 -19.30 -11.09
N GLU A 47 -36.33 -20.36 -11.22
CA GLU A 47 -36.98 -21.03 -10.09
C GLU A 47 -35.99 -21.76 -9.17
N THR A 48 -34.90 -22.33 -9.69
CA THR A 48 -33.86 -23.01 -8.89
C THR A 48 -32.80 -22.06 -8.35
N ALA A 49 -32.62 -20.89 -8.98
CA ALA A 49 -31.70 -19.84 -8.53
C ALA A 49 -32.22 -19.09 -7.29
N LYS A 50 -33.54 -19.01 -7.08
CA LYS A 50 -34.20 -18.28 -5.98
C LYS A 50 -34.72 -19.19 -4.86
N ARG A 51 -34.73 -20.50 -5.04
CA ARG A 51 -35.40 -21.46 -4.13
C ARG A 51 -34.36 -22.20 -3.28
N GLY A 52 -34.15 -21.72 -2.05
CA GLY A 52 -33.29 -22.36 -1.05
C GLY A 52 -32.26 -21.39 -0.48
N PHE A 53 -32.02 -21.50 0.83
CA PHE A 53 -30.97 -20.79 1.53
C PHE A 53 -30.04 -21.84 2.17
N PRO A 54 -28.76 -21.94 1.77
CA PRO A 54 -28.05 -21.14 0.75
C PRO A 54 -28.45 -21.45 -0.72
N LYS A 55 -27.97 -20.63 -1.68
CA LYS A 55 -28.25 -20.77 -3.13
C LYS A 55 -27.91 -22.19 -3.62
N THR A 56 -28.91 -22.91 -4.14
CA THR A 56 -28.77 -24.34 -4.54
C THR A 56 -28.24 -24.54 -5.96
N CYS A 57 -28.38 -23.54 -6.84
CA CYS A 57 -27.84 -23.58 -8.20
C CYS A 57 -26.84 -22.44 -8.42
N CYS A 58 -25.63 -22.79 -8.83
CA CYS A 58 -24.50 -21.88 -8.98
C CYS A 58 -24.05 -21.79 -10.43
N THR A 59 -23.88 -20.56 -10.92
CA THR A 59 -23.32 -20.31 -12.26
C THR A 59 -21.88 -19.79 -12.15
N LEU A 60 -21.11 -19.90 -13.24
CA LEU A 60 -19.75 -19.36 -13.33
C LEU A 60 -19.65 -17.85 -12.98
N GLN A 61 -20.76 -17.10 -13.10
CA GLN A 61 -20.80 -15.67 -12.79
C GLN A 61 -20.91 -15.37 -11.29
N ASP A 62 -21.36 -16.36 -10.50
CA ASP A 62 -21.62 -16.25 -9.06
C ASP A 62 -20.44 -16.78 -8.21
N ILE A 63 -19.28 -17.01 -8.81
CA ILE A 63 -18.09 -17.49 -8.08
C ILE A 63 -17.72 -16.46 -7.01
N PRO A 64 -17.47 -16.88 -5.76
CA PRO A 64 -17.23 -15.98 -4.63
C PRO A 64 -15.82 -15.36 -4.63
N LEU A 65 -15.50 -14.59 -5.67
CA LEU A 65 -14.36 -13.67 -5.68
C LEU A 65 -14.60 -12.56 -4.65
N ILE A 66 -13.56 -12.05 -3.99
CA ILE A 66 -13.70 -10.93 -3.04
C ILE A 66 -14.34 -9.74 -3.75
N SER A 67 -13.81 -9.41 -4.92
CA SER A 67 -14.33 -8.36 -5.80
C SER A 67 -15.80 -8.56 -6.20
N LYS A 68 -16.23 -9.82 -6.40
CA LYS A 68 -17.63 -10.16 -6.70
C LYS A 68 -18.55 -9.99 -5.50
N CYS A 69 -18.08 -10.34 -4.32
CA CYS A 69 -18.82 -10.14 -3.08
C CYS A 69 -19.08 -8.66 -2.80
N GLY A 70 -18.32 -7.72 -3.37
CA GLY A 70 -18.50 -6.28 -3.19
C GLY A 70 -19.26 -5.56 -4.31
N CYS A 71 -20.08 -6.26 -5.12
CA CYS A 71 -20.69 -5.64 -6.31
C CYS A 71 -21.98 -4.87 -6.08
N TYR A 72 -22.88 -5.35 -5.21
CA TYR A 72 -24.21 -4.73 -5.04
C TYR A 72 -24.35 -4.05 -3.67
N PRO A 73 -25.24 -3.06 -3.51
CA PRO A 73 -25.52 -2.50 -2.18
C PRO A 73 -26.30 -3.49 -1.29
N PRO A 74 -26.04 -3.55 0.03
CA PRO A 74 -25.12 -2.69 0.80
C PRO A 74 -23.66 -3.18 0.85
N GLU A 75 -23.34 -4.37 0.34
CA GLU A 75 -21.99 -4.94 0.38
C GLU A 75 -20.93 -4.11 -0.36
N SER A 76 -21.29 -3.47 -1.47
CA SER A 76 -20.40 -2.58 -2.22
C SER A 76 -19.98 -1.33 -1.43
N CYS A 77 -20.87 -0.79 -0.59
CA CYS A 77 -20.56 0.33 0.29
C CYS A 77 -19.56 -0.08 1.39
N LEU A 78 -19.75 -1.27 1.97
CA LEU A 78 -18.79 -1.82 2.93
C LEU A 78 -17.44 -2.14 2.27
N PHE A 79 -17.45 -2.72 1.07
CA PHE A 79 -16.23 -3.02 0.33
C PHE A 79 -15.43 -1.75 0.00
N SER A 80 -16.11 -0.69 -0.45
CA SER A 80 -15.50 0.63 -0.66
C SER A 80 -14.93 1.23 0.63
N LEU A 81 -15.68 1.16 1.74
CA LEU A 81 -15.20 1.63 3.04
C LEU A 81 -13.92 0.90 3.48
N ILE A 82 -13.94 -0.44 3.40
CA ILE A 82 -12.78 -1.28 3.75
C ILE A 82 -11.58 -0.96 2.86
N GLY A 83 -11.79 -0.84 1.55
CA GLY A 83 -10.75 -0.52 0.58
C GLY A 83 -10.12 0.86 0.84
N ASN A 84 -10.94 1.90 1.06
CA ASN A 84 -10.48 3.27 1.29
C ASN A 84 -9.76 3.43 2.62
N VAL A 85 -10.32 2.90 3.72
CA VAL A 85 -9.69 2.94 5.05
C VAL A 85 -8.40 2.11 5.03
N GLY A 86 -8.43 0.93 4.40
CA GLY A 86 -7.26 0.07 4.22
C GLY A 86 -6.14 0.77 3.44
N ALA A 87 -6.47 1.45 2.33
CA ALA A 87 -5.50 2.22 1.55
C ALA A 87 -4.82 3.33 2.37
N PHE A 88 -5.61 4.09 3.15
CA PHE A 88 -5.07 5.11 4.05
C PHE A 88 -4.12 4.52 5.10
N MET A 89 -4.54 3.44 5.75
CA MET A 89 -3.72 2.74 6.75
C MET A 89 -2.44 2.16 6.13
N VAL A 90 -2.49 1.61 4.91
CA VAL A 90 -1.30 1.13 4.18
C VAL A 90 -0.30 2.27 3.99
N VAL A 91 -0.73 3.45 3.51
CA VAL A 91 0.17 4.60 3.36
C VAL A 91 0.82 4.98 4.68
N MET A 92 0.04 5.03 5.78
CA MET A 92 0.58 5.31 7.11
C MET A 92 1.63 4.27 7.54
N VAL A 93 1.37 2.98 7.35
CA VAL A 93 2.34 1.92 7.64
C VAL A 93 3.60 2.08 6.79
N CYS A 94 3.47 2.37 5.49
CA CYS A 94 4.61 2.58 4.60
C CYS A 94 5.47 3.77 5.03
N MET A 95 4.86 4.90 5.43
CA MET A 95 5.56 6.09 5.90
C MET A 95 6.31 5.83 7.20
N LEU A 96 5.68 5.17 8.18
CA LEU A 96 6.32 4.78 9.43
C LEU A 96 7.49 3.84 9.18
N ARG A 97 7.30 2.84 8.32
CA ARG A 97 8.34 1.88 7.99
C ARG A 97 9.52 2.56 7.29
N TYR A 98 9.24 3.48 6.37
CA TYR A 98 10.26 4.28 5.70
C TYR A 98 11.10 5.09 6.70
N ALA A 99 10.43 5.74 7.66
CA ALA A 99 11.07 6.51 8.73
C ALA A 99 11.98 5.63 9.62
N GLN A 100 11.48 4.48 10.06
CA GLN A 100 12.27 3.52 10.86
C GLN A 100 13.55 3.06 10.15
N VAL A 101 13.44 2.75 8.85
CA VAL A 101 14.58 2.24 8.07
C VAL A 101 15.65 3.30 7.87
N ILE A 102 15.27 4.58 7.74
CA ILE A 102 16.22 5.71 7.63
C ILE A 102 17.01 5.95 8.91
N GLU A 103 16.45 5.59 10.07
CA GLU A 103 17.14 5.70 11.36
C GLU A 103 18.23 4.63 11.49
N HIS A 104 17.96 3.40 11.02
CA HIS A 104 18.87 2.26 11.15
C HIS A 104 19.88 2.15 9.98
N SER A 105 19.53 2.62 8.78
CA SER A 105 20.35 2.47 7.58
C SER A 105 20.39 3.76 6.76
N HIS A 106 21.58 4.11 6.26
CA HIS A 106 21.73 5.24 5.34
C HIS A 106 20.88 5.05 4.07
N HIS A 107 20.53 6.16 3.40
CA HIS A 107 19.64 6.20 2.23
C HIS A 107 19.86 5.03 1.27
N CYS A 108 18.88 4.13 1.23
CA CYS A 108 18.88 2.97 0.36
C CYS A 108 17.75 3.09 -0.65
N TRP A 109 18.06 2.90 -1.94
CA TRP A 109 17.07 2.85 -3.02
C TRP A 109 15.96 1.83 -2.73
N THR A 110 16.26 0.72 -2.06
CA THR A 110 15.28 -0.29 -1.65
C THR A 110 14.19 0.27 -0.73
N ASN A 111 14.54 1.16 0.20
CA ASN A 111 13.57 1.76 1.13
C ASN A 111 12.62 2.72 0.39
N THR A 112 13.16 3.59 -0.46
CA THR A 112 12.36 4.49 -1.29
C THR A 112 11.48 3.73 -2.27
N SER A 113 12.00 2.70 -2.94
CA SER A 113 11.20 1.85 -3.83
C SER A 113 10.07 1.13 -3.09
N ALA A 114 10.31 0.67 -1.85
CA ALA A 114 9.25 0.09 -1.03
C ALA A 114 8.16 1.12 -0.72
N LEU A 115 8.52 2.33 -0.28
CA LEU A 115 7.55 3.40 -0.03
C LEU A 115 6.69 3.70 -1.27
N VAL A 116 7.32 3.90 -2.42
CA VAL A 116 6.63 4.17 -3.69
C VAL A 116 5.71 3.02 -4.07
N SER A 117 6.18 1.77 -3.96
CA SER A 117 5.37 0.58 -4.21
C SER A 117 4.15 0.50 -3.29
N GLY A 118 4.32 0.85 -2.01
CA GLY A 118 3.22 0.90 -1.05
C GLY A 118 2.17 1.97 -1.38
N CYS A 119 2.60 3.15 -1.82
CA CYS A 119 1.69 4.20 -2.29
C CYS A 119 0.93 3.80 -3.56
N ILE A 120 1.60 3.18 -4.53
CA ILE A 120 0.96 2.65 -5.75
C ILE A 120 -0.05 1.55 -5.40
N ASN A 121 0.29 0.66 -4.45
CA ASN A 121 -0.64 -0.34 -3.94
C ASN A 121 -1.89 0.32 -3.33
N ALA A 122 -1.73 1.34 -2.50
CA ALA A 122 -2.86 2.06 -1.91
C ALA A 122 -3.76 2.73 -2.97
N LEU A 123 -3.17 3.32 -4.02
CA LEU A 123 -3.94 3.86 -5.15
C LEU A 123 -4.75 2.77 -5.85
N GLY A 124 -4.15 1.60 -6.08
CA GLY A 124 -4.85 0.44 -6.63
C GLY A 124 -6.00 -0.03 -5.74
N LEU A 125 -5.80 -0.08 -4.41
CA LEU A 125 -6.85 -0.45 -3.45
C LEU A 125 -8.04 0.50 -3.47
N VAL A 126 -7.79 1.82 -3.58
CA VAL A 126 -8.86 2.83 -3.75
C VAL A 126 -9.64 2.55 -5.04
N MET A 127 -8.96 2.26 -6.16
CA MET A 127 -9.66 1.94 -7.41
C MET A 127 -10.51 0.67 -7.27
N VAL A 128 -9.95 -0.42 -6.75
CA VAL A 128 -10.65 -1.71 -6.57
C VAL A 128 -11.87 -1.55 -5.66
N GLY A 129 -11.75 -0.80 -4.56
CA GLY A 129 -12.84 -0.62 -3.60
C GLY A 129 -14.00 0.24 -4.13
N ASN A 130 -13.73 1.22 -5.00
CA ASN A 130 -14.76 2.16 -5.46
C ASN A 130 -15.37 1.79 -6.82
N PHE A 131 -14.65 1.04 -7.66
CA PHE A 131 -15.14 0.59 -8.96
C PHE A 131 -15.46 -0.89 -8.90
N GLN A 132 -16.73 -1.26 -8.95
CA GLN A 132 -17.18 -2.65 -8.81
C GLN A 132 -16.92 -3.44 -10.09
N VAL A 133 -16.59 -4.73 -9.94
CA VAL A 133 -16.23 -5.61 -11.07
C VAL A 133 -17.41 -5.87 -12.02
N ASP A 134 -18.67 -5.64 -11.64
CA ASP A 134 -19.80 -5.78 -12.57
C ASP A 134 -20.25 -4.48 -13.24
N HIS A 135 -20.02 -3.33 -12.60
CA HIS A 135 -20.46 -2.04 -13.11
C HIS A 135 -19.36 -1.26 -13.83
N ALA A 136 -18.10 -1.40 -13.40
CA ALA A 136 -16.95 -0.65 -13.90
C ALA A 136 -15.73 -1.55 -14.12
N LYS A 137 -15.92 -2.66 -14.86
CA LYS A 137 -14.94 -3.72 -15.16
C LYS A 137 -13.54 -3.20 -15.47
N THR A 138 -13.43 -2.31 -16.46
CA THR A 138 -12.12 -1.81 -16.92
C THR A 138 -11.35 -1.12 -15.80
N LEU A 139 -12.00 -0.22 -15.06
CA LEU A 139 -11.36 0.50 -13.95
C LEU A 139 -11.04 -0.44 -12.79
N HIS A 140 -11.92 -1.39 -12.48
CA HIS A 140 -11.68 -2.39 -11.46
C HIS A 140 -10.44 -3.24 -11.76
N TYR A 141 -10.34 -3.80 -12.98
CA TYR A 141 -9.20 -4.63 -13.36
C TYR A 141 -7.89 -3.84 -13.52
N VAL A 142 -7.95 -2.57 -13.95
CA VAL A 142 -6.79 -1.68 -13.89
C VAL A 142 -6.36 -1.48 -12.44
N GLY A 143 -7.30 -1.21 -11.54
CA GLY A 143 -7.02 -1.10 -10.10
C GLY A 143 -6.39 -2.36 -9.53
N ALA A 144 -6.94 -3.54 -9.84
CA ALA A 144 -6.42 -4.83 -9.38
C ALA A 144 -5.02 -5.12 -9.95
N GLY A 145 -4.81 -4.83 -11.23
CA GLY A 145 -3.53 -4.94 -11.92
C GLY A 145 -2.45 -3.97 -11.39
N VAL A 146 -2.85 -2.90 -10.71
CA VAL A 146 -1.94 -2.00 -9.99
C VAL A 146 -1.74 -2.47 -8.55
N ALA A 147 -2.82 -2.74 -7.82
CA ALA A 147 -2.79 -3.09 -6.39
C ALA A 147 -1.97 -4.36 -6.14
N PHE A 148 -2.27 -5.46 -6.83
CA PHE A 148 -1.69 -6.76 -6.46
C PHE A 148 -0.19 -6.83 -6.76
N PRO A 149 0.30 -6.42 -7.96
CA PRO A 149 1.73 -6.41 -8.23
C PRO A 149 2.50 -5.41 -7.36
N ALA A 150 1.96 -4.21 -7.12
CA ALA A 150 2.61 -3.22 -6.26
C ALA A 150 2.63 -3.65 -4.79
N GLY A 151 1.58 -4.31 -4.31
CA GLY A 151 1.54 -4.93 -2.98
C GLY A 151 2.57 -6.05 -2.84
N LEU A 152 2.69 -6.91 -3.85
CA LEU A 152 3.70 -7.98 -3.87
C LEU A 152 5.13 -7.42 -3.88
N LEU A 153 5.39 -6.42 -4.73
CA LEU A 153 6.68 -5.76 -4.79
C LEU A 153 7.03 -5.11 -3.44
N PHE A 154 6.06 -4.47 -2.78
CA PHE A 154 6.25 -3.91 -1.45
C PHE A 154 6.68 -4.97 -0.43
N VAL A 155 5.95 -6.08 -0.30
CA VAL A 155 6.27 -7.12 0.70
C VAL A 155 7.60 -7.83 0.39
N CYS A 156 7.95 -8.00 -0.88
CA CYS A 156 9.25 -8.54 -1.29
C CYS A 156 10.41 -7.60 -0.92
N LEU A 157 10.29 -6.31 -1.19
CA LEU A 157 11.30 -5.32 -0.80
C LEU A 157 11.42 -5.21 0.73
N GLN A 158 10.30 -5.29 1.44
CA GLN A 158 10.29 -5.28 2.90
C GLN A 158 10.92 -6.54 3.50
N CYS A 159 10.82 -7.71 2.85
CA CYS A 159 11.59 -8.89 3.28
C CYS A 159 13.10 -8.63 3.20
N VAL A 160 13.58 -8.07 2.09
CA VAL A 160 15.01 -7.72 1.93
C VAL A 160 15.45 -6.75 3.00
N LEU A 161 14.66 -5.70 3.28
CA LEU A 161 14.95 -4.73 4.33
C LEU A 161 14.95 -5.37 5.73
N THR A 162 14.00 -6.27 6.00
CA THR A 162 13.91 -6.96 7.29
C THR A 162 15.17 -7.78 7.56
N TYR A 163 15.68 -8.53 6.58
CA TYR A 163 16.96 -9.25 6.76
C TYR A 163 18.17 -8.34 6.90
N ARG A 164 18.18 -7.18 6.22
CA ARG A 164 19.29 -6.24 6.29
C ARG A 164 19.40 -5.54 7.65
N ILE A 165 18.27 -5.37 8.35
CA ILE A 165 18.19 -4.67 9.63
C ILE A 165 18.15 -5.68 10.80
N ALA A 166 17.96 -6.97 10.54
CA ALA A 166 17.90 -7.99 11.58
C ALA A 166 19.23 -8.10 12.36
N GLU A 167 19.15 -7.91 13.68
CA GLU A 167 20.29 -8.08 14.58
C GLU A 167 20.08 -9.26 15.54
N THR A 168 18.83 -9.52 15.93
CA THR A 168 18.50 -10.58 16.90
C THR A 168 17.95 -11.83 16.21
N ALA A 169 18.02 -12.98 16.90
CA ALA A 169 17.42 -14.23 16.42
C ALA A 169 15.91 -14.10 16.17
N LEU A 170 15.22 -13.25 16.95
CA LEU A 170 13.80 -13.00 16.79
C LEU A 170 13.52 -12.19 15.51
N ASP A 171 14.39 -11.24 15.16
CA ASP A 171 14.28 -10.47 13.91
C ASP A 171 14.48 -11.38 12.69
N TYR A 172 15.44 -12.30 12.76
CA TYR A 172 15.62 -13.32 11.71
C TYR A 172 14.42 -14.26 11.60
N TRP A 173 13.85 -14.71 12.73
CA TRP A 173 12.63 -15.51 12.73
C TRP A 173 11.47 -14.78 12.04
N MET A 174 11.27 -13.51 12.38
CA MET A 174 10.26 -12.66 11.73
C MET A 174 10.54 -12.46 10.24
N ALA A 175 11.80 -12.32 9.84
CA ALA A 175 12.20 -12.25 8.44
C ALA A 175 11.84 -13.54 7.68
N HIS A 176 12.05 -14.72 8.27
CA HIS A 176 11.65 -16.01 7.69
C HIS A 176 10.13 -16.13 7.55
N VAL A 177 9.36 -15.72 8.57
CA VAL A 177 7.90 -15.68 8.50
C VAL A 177 7.43 -14.78 7.36
N ARG A 178 8.01 -13.58 7.25
CA ARG A 178 7.71 -12.63 6.16
C ARG A 178 8.06 -13.19 4.79
N MET A 179 9.18 -13.89 4.66
CA MET A 179 9.51 -14.57 3.41
C MET A 179 8.50 -15.64 3.02
N ALA A 180 8.05 -16.46 3.97
CA ALA A 180 7.05 -17.48 3.72
C ALA A 180 5.72 -16.86 3.25
N LEU A 181 5.27 -15.78 3.90
CA LEU A 181 4.08 -15.03 3.52
C LEU A 181 4.23 -14.42 2.11
N SER A 182 5.34 -13.76 1.82
CA SER A 182 5.63 -13.17 0.49
C SER A 182 5.75 -14.23 -0.60
N ALA A 183 6.33 -15.39 -0.31
CA ALA A 183 6.40 -16.51 -1.25
C ALA A 183 5.01 -17.06 -1.57
N GLY A 184 4.15 -17.24 -0.56
CA GLY A 184 2.75 -17.62 -0.77
C GLY A 184 1.96 -16.60 -1.60
N ALA A 185 2.18 -15.30 -1.35
CA ALA A 185 1.59 -14.23 -2.13
C ALA A 185 2.09 -14.23 -3.59
N LEU A 186 3.40 -14.44 -3.81
CA LEU A 186 3.97 -14.59 -5.15
C LEU A 186 3.33 -15.75 -5.91
N VAL A 187 3.25 -16.94 -5.29
CA VAL A 187 2.63 -18.12 -5.90
C VAL A 187 1.17 -17.86 -6.24
N SER A 188 0.41 -17.26 -5.33
CA SER A 188 -1.00 -16.92 -5.55
C SER A 188 -1.17 -15.94 -6.72
N LEU A 189 -0.34 -14.89 -6.78
CA LEU A 189 -0.40 -13.92 -7.89
C LEU A 189 -0.01 -14.54 -9.23
N VAL A 190 1.01 -15.40 -9.26
CA VAL A 190 1.40 -16.13 -10.47
C VAL A 190 0.23 -17.00 -10.95
N ILE A 191 -0.43 -17.75 -10.06
CA ILE A 191 -1.59 -18.56 -10.45
C ILE A 191 -2.73 -17.69 -10.99
N ILE A 192 -3.01 -16.52 -10.38
CA ILE A 192 -4.01 -15.57 -10.90
C ILE A 192 -3.64 -15.11 -12.33
N ILE A 193 -2.39 -14.71 -12.56
CA ILE A 193 -1.94 -14.25 -13.88
C ILE A 193 -2.04 -15.39 -14.91
N LEU A 194 -1.60 -16.60 -14.55
CA LEU A 194 -1.64 -17.76 -15.43
C LEU A 194 -3.06 -18.19 -15.79
N THR A 195 -3.98 -18.16 -14.82
CA THR A 195 -5.39 -18.51 -15.02
C THR A 195 -6.13 -17.45 -15.85
N MET A 196 -5.86 -16.16 -15.60
CA MET A 196 -6.50 -15.06 -16.34
C MET A 196 -5.95 -14.85 -17.75
N SER A 197 -4.67 -15.16 -18.00
CA SER A 197 -4.05 -15.02 -19.32
C SER A 197 -4.36 -16.18 -20.29
N GLY A 198 -4.93 -17.30 -19.80
CA GLY A 198 -5.28 -18.45 -20.62
C GLY A 198 -4.08 -19.28 -21.13
N ILE A 199 -2.85 -18.97 -20.69
CA ILE A 199 -1.61 -19.52 -21.26
C ILE A 199 -1.31 -20.94 -20.76
N PHE A 200 -1.72 -21.32 -19.55
CA PHE A 200 -1.27 -22.58 -18.91
C PHE A 200 -2.28 -23.74 -18.92
N PHE A 201 -3.55 -23.53 -19.27
CA PHE A 201 -4.60 -24.56 -19.12
C PHE A 201 -5.55 -24.61 -20.31
N ILE A 202 -5.02 -24.83 -21.51
CA ILE A 202 -5.83 -25.04 -22.74
C ILE A 202 -6.65 -26.36 -22.68
N HIS A 203 -6.52 -27.18 -21.62
CA HIS A 203 -7.09 -28.53 -21.56
C HIS A 203 -8.04 -28.82 -20.37
N GLU A 204 -8.18 -27.93 -19.39
CA GLU A 204 -9.06 -28.13 -18.23
C GLU A 204 -10.28 -27.20 -18.31
N SER A 205 -11.41 -27.65 -17.75
CA SER A 205 -12.68 -26.93 -17.81
C SER A 205 -12.55 -25.47 -17.30
N PHE A 206 -13.20 -24.51 -17.98
CA PHE A 206 -13.25 -23.09 -17.59
C PHE A 206 -13.63 -22.89 -16.10
N ILE A 207 -14.42 -23.82 -15.56
CA ILE A 207 -14.85 -23.89 -14.16
C ILE A 207 -13.63 -23.95 -13.23
N LEU A 208 -12.71 -24.89 -13.44
CA LEU A 208 -11.53 -25.07 -12.58
C LEU A 208 -10.63 -23.83 -12.57
N GLN A 209 -10.50 -23.15 -13.71
CA GLN A 209 -9.68 -21.94 -13.85
C GLN A 209 -10.23 -20.78 -13.00
N HIS A 210 -11.54 -20.53 -13.07
CA HIS A 210 -12.16 -19.47 -12.29
C HIS A 210 -12.18 -19.78 -10.79
N HIS A 211 -12.28 -21.06 -10.38
CA HIS A 211 -12.13 -21.45 -8.97
C HIS A 211 -10.72 -21.20 -8.45
N ALA A 212 -9.70 -21.64 -9.19
CA ALA A 212 -8.32 -21.43 -8.79
C ALA A 212 -8.01 -19.93 -8.62
N ALA A 213 -8.50 -19.09 -9.53
CA ALA A 213 -8.36 -17.65 -9.42
C ALA A 213 -9.05 -17.06 -8.19
N ALA A 214 -10.27 -17.47 -7.89
CA ALA A 214 -11.00 -17.01 -6.71
C ALA A 214 -10.27 -17.37 -5.41
N ILE A 215 -9.83 -18.63 -5.27
CA ILE A 215 -9.05 -19.08 -4.10
C ILE A 215 -7.76 -18.28 -3.98
N CYS A 216 -7.05 -18.08 -5.09
CA CYS A 216 -5.80 -17.34 -5.08
C CYS A 216 -5.99 -15.86 -4.75
N GLU A 217 -7.10 -15.23 -5.15
CA GLU A 217 -7.44 -13.85 -4.75
C GLU A 217 -7.58 -13.77 -3.22
N TRP A 218 -8.37 -14.67 -2.62
CA TRP A 218 -8.53 -14.75 -1.17
C TRP A 218 -7.22 -15.00 -0.44
N VAL A 219 -6.47 -16.02 -0.87
CA VAL A 219 -5.19 -16.38 -0.25
C VAL A 219 -4.20 -15.22 -0.37
N PHE A 220 -4.08 -14.58 -1.54
CA PHE A 220 -3.20 -13.43 -1.75
C PHE A 220 -3.55 -12.29 -0.78
N THR A 221 -4.82 -11.88 -0.74
CA THR A 221 -5.27 -10.77 0.11
C THR A 221 -5.04 -11.06 1.58
N VAL A 222 -5.38 -12.26 2.07
CA VAL A 222 -5.18 -12.63 3.48
C VAL A 222 -3.69 -12.69 3.82
N LEU A 223 -2.85 -13.29 2.98
CA LEU A 223 -1.40 -13.35 3.22
C LEU A 223 -0.77 -11.97 3.32
N VAL A 224 -1.14 -11.04 2.43
CA VAL A 224 -0.65 -9.66 2.46
C VAL A 224 -1.17 -8.91 3.69
N LEU A 225 -2.44 -9.08 4.08
CA LEU A 225 -2.98 -8.45 5.30
C LEU A 225 -2.33 -9.00 6.57
N VAL A 226 -2.05 -10.30 6.64
CA VAL A 226 -1.29 -10.92 7.73
C VAL A 226 0.15 -10.39 7.73
N TYR A 227 0.78 -10.25 6.56
CA TYR A 227 2.10 -9.65 6.42
C TYR A 227 2.12 -8.24 7.02
N TYR A 228 1.16 -7.38 6.67
CA TYR A 228 1.06 -6.05 7.28
C TYR A 228 0.93 -6.13 8.80
N GLY A 229 0.12 -7.06 9.31
CA GLY A 229 0.00 -7.32 10.75
C GLY A 229 1.34 -7.63 11.44
N THR A 230 2.30 -8.23 10.75
CA THR A 230 3.63 -8.51 11.32
C THR A 230 4.45 -7.25 11.63
N PHE A 231 4.14 -6.08 11.05
CA PHE A 231 4.83 -4.83 11.39
C PHE A 231 4.58 -4.37 12.82
N THR A 232 3.55 -4.90 13.49
CA THR A 232 3.27 -4.69 14.91
C THR A 232 4.48 -4.98 15.79
N TYR A 233 5.26 -6.01 15.45
CA TYR A 233 6.48 -6.37 16.16
C TYR A 233 7.52 -5.23 16.15
N GLU A 234 7.75 -4.63 14.99
CA GLU A 234 8.74 -3.56 14.83
C GLU A 234 8.20 -2.19 15.22
N PHE A 235 6.89 -1.96 15.12
CA PHE A 235 6.30 -0.66 15.49
C PHE A 235 6.21 -0.46 17.01
N GLY A 236 6.39 -1.54 17.78
CA GLY A 236 6.52 -1.45 19.22
C GLY A 236 7.72 -0.64 19.72
N THR A 237 8.72 -0.43 18.86
CA THR A 237 9.92 0.33 19.19
C THR A 237 9.90 1.77 18.66
N VAL A 238 8.85 2.18 17.91
CA VAL A 238 8.76 3.52 17.29
C VAL A 238 8.26 4.57 18.27
N ASN A 239 9.13 5.50 18.65
CA ASN A 239 8.76 6.67 19.44
C ASN A 239 8.49 7.91 18.55
N SER A 240 7.85 8.93 19.14
CA SER A 240 7.56 10.21 18.46
C SER A 240 8.80 10.90 17.90
N ASP A 241 9.97 10.67 18.51
CA ASP A 241 11.25 11.24 18.09
C ASP A 241 11.72 10.68 16.73
N THR A 242 11.49 9.40 16.45
CA THR A 242 11.77 8.77 15.15
C THR A 242 10.98 9.44 14.02
N MET A 243 9.72 9.79 14.27
CA MET A 243 8.89 10.50 13.28
C MET A 243 9.36 11.93 13.04
N MET A 244 9.71 12.65 14.10
CA MET A 244 10.25 14.01 13.99
C MET A 244 11.59 14.02 13.24
N ALA A 245 12.46 13.04 13.49
CA ALA A 245 13.73 12.90 12.78
C ALA A 245 13.52 12.67 11.27
N ALA A 246 12.55 11.82 10.88
CA ALA A 246 12.22 11.60 9.48
C ALA A 246 11.65 12.86 8.80
N LEU A 247 10.76 13.58 9.47
CA LEU A 247 10.19 14.84 8.96
C LEU A 247 11.26 15.94 8.83
N MET A 248 12.16 16.07 9.80
CA MET A 248 13.25 17.05 9.75
C MET A 248 14.29 16.73 8.67
N LYS A 249 14.66 15.45 8.46
CA LYS A 249 15.53 15.04 7.35
C LYS A 249 14.91 15.38 5.99
N CYS A 250 13.60 15.18 5.85
CA CYS A 250 12.88 15.53 4.62
C CYS A 250 12.85 17.05 4.40
N SER A 251 12.70 17.85 5.47
CA SER A 251 12.75 19.32 5.42
C SER A 251 14.13 19.88 5.09
N GLN A 252 15.22 19.24 5.55
CA GLN A 252 16.58 19.67 5.21
C GLN A 252 16.92 19.49 3.72
N HIS A 253 16.31 18.50 3.06
CA HIS A 253 16.48 18.29 1.62
C HIS A 253 15.76 19.34 0.74
N HIS A 254 14.86 20.16 1.29
CA HIS A 254 14.19 21.25 0.57
C HIS A 254 14.88 22.61 0.68
N HIS A 255 16.01 22.72 1.39
CA HIS A 255 16.85 23.93 1.40
C HIS A 255 18.34 23.63 1.15
N PRO A 256 18.78 23.37 -0.09
CA PRO A 256 20.19 23.48 -0.44
C PRO A 256 20.50 24.96 -0.74
N GLY A 257 20.61 25.82 0.29
CA GLY A 257 20.82 27.24 0.01
C GLY A 257 20.83 28.23 1.18
N SER A 258 21.54 27.95 2.26
CA SER A 258 22.17 29.00 3.08
C SER A 258 23.13 28.39 4.09
N ALA A 259 24.36 28.17 3.65
CA ALA A 259 25.47 28.04 4.57
C ALA A 259 25.69 29.41 5.25
N VAL A 260 25.20 29.56 6.48
CA VAL A 260 25.56 30.68 7.35
C VAL A 260 27.01 30.44 7.81
N ILE A 261 27.95 31.13 7.17
CA ILE A 261 29.29 31.32 7.74
C ILE A 261 29.16 32.38 8.83
N MET A 262 29.14 31.97 10.09
CA MET A 262 29.37 32.87 11.22
C MET A 262 30.69 32.48 11.87
N GLY A 263 31.78 33.02 11.33
CA GLY A 263 33.09 33.04 11.98
C GLY A 263 33.05 34.05 13.13
N GLY A 264 33.25 33.57 14.35
CA GLY A 264 33.36 34.39 15.55
C GLY A 264 34.64 35.22 15.55
N ILE A 265 34.49 36.52 15.68
CA ILE A 265 35.56 37.50 15.89
C ILE A 265 36.00 37.46 17.37
N GLY A 266 37.30 37.27 17.61
CA GLY A 266 37.89 37.36 18.94
C GLY A 266 39.35 37.82 18.90
N LYS A 267 39.55 39.12 19.20
CA LYS A 267 40.76 39.80 19.73
C LYS A 267 42.03 39.81 18.87
N GLY A 268 42.50 41.03 18.58
CA GLY A 268 43.68 41.29 17.74
C GLY A 268 45.02 41.34 18.46
N VAL A 269 46.08 41.42 17.66
CA VAL A 269 47.41 42.04 17.93
C VAL A 269 48.02 42.41 16.56
N ALA A 270 48.74 43.53 16.51
CA ALA A 270 49.33 44.16 15.33
C ALA A 270 50.71 43.59 14.93
N MET A 271 51.02 43.65 13.62
CA MET A 271 52.32 43.72 12.89
C MET A 271 52.07 43.11 11.51
N GLY A 272 52.45 43.63 10.34
CA GLY A 272 53.31 44.71 9.92
C GLY A 272 53.82 44.32 8.50
N CYS A 273 53.83 45.28 7.58
CA CYS A 273 54.51 45.26 6.27
C CYS A 273 53.83 44.53 5.07
N GLY A 274 53.84 45.18 3.89
CA GLY A 274 53.86 44.46 2.60
C GLY A 274 52.86 44.84 1.48
N ALA A 275 52.84 46.11 1.06
CA ALA A 275 52.59 46.61 -0.31
C ALA A 275 51.87 45.77 -1.40
N ARG A 276 50.81 46.33 -2.01
CA ARG A 276 50.70 46.83 -3.42
C ARG A 276 49.26 46.74 -4.00
N SER A 277 48.68 47.92 -4.21
CA SER A 277 47.96 48.42 -5.40
C SER A 277 47.24 47.43 -6.35
N LEU A 278 45.94 47.65 -6.60
CA LEU A 278 45.44 48.17 -7.90
C LEU A 278 43.88 48.34 -7.95
N LYS A 279 43.49 49.61 -8.15
CA LYS A 279 42.36 50.20 -8.90
C LYS A 279 41.01 49.46 -9.15
N SER A 280 39.94 50.17 -8.74
CA SER A 280 38.55 50.26 -9.24
C SER A 280 38.45 50.70 -10.73
N PRO A 281 37.29 50.97 -11.40
CA PRO A 281 35.88 50.95 -10.98
C PRO A 281 34.86 50.43 -12.03
N GLY A 282 33.56 50.41 -11.68
CA GLY A 282 32.48 50.44 -12.68
C GLY A 282 31.07 50.23 -12.11
N GLY A 283 30.28 51.32 -12.07
CA GLY A 283 28.87 51.32 -11.66
C GLY A 283 27.95 50.52 -12.60
N SER A 284 26.73 50.20 -12.20
CA SER A 284 25.61 51.14 -12.29
C SER A 284 24.36 50.59 -11.62
N SER A 285 23.58 51.51 -11.07
CA SER A 285 22.29 51.31 -10.41
C SER A 285 21.17 50.96 -11.39
N THR A 286 20.18 50.19 -10.96
CA THR A 286 18.75 50.55 -11.16
C THR A 286 17.85 49.71 -10.25
N SER A 287 17.06 50.44 -9.47
CA SER A 287 15.98 49.96 -8.60
C SER A 287 14.70 49.70 -9.38
N THR A 288 13.88 48.74 -8.94
CA THR A 288 12.42 48.94 -8.87
C THR A 288 11.82 47.98 -7.84
N HIS A 289 11.37 48.58 -6.75
CA HIS A 289 10.47 48.00 -5.76
C HIS A 289 9.04 48.10 -6.33
N LEU A 290 8.28 47.01 -6.34
CA LEU A 290 6.82 47.07 -6.21
C LEU A 290 6.37 45.90 -5.33
N ASN A 291 5.64 46.26 -4.29
CA ASN A 291 5.20 45.47 -3.15
C ASN A 291 3.67 45.35 -3.20
N CYS A 292 3.13 44.45 -2.36
CA CYS A 292 1.72 44.29 -1.97
C CYS A 292 0.85 43.40 -2.89
N THR A 293 -0.03 42.50 -2.44
CA THR A 293 -0.35 41.75 -1.20
C THR A 293 -1.49 40.77 -1.59
N PRO A 294 -1.90 39.79 -0.76
CA PRO A 294 -2.63 38.61 -1.19
C PRO A 294 -4.16 38.79 -1.17
N GLU A 295 -4.86 38.02 -2.02
CA GLU A 295 -6.31 37.78 -1.88
C GLU A 295 -6.62 36.28 -1.78
N SER A 296 -7.62 36.01 -0.95
CA SER A 296 -8.21 34.72 -0.60
C SER A 296 -9.54 34.55 -1.35
N ILE A 297 -10.13 33.33 -1.29
CA ILE A 297 -11.53 32.95 -1.63
C ILE A 297 -11.72 32.63 -3.15
N ALA A 298 -12.42 31.58 -3.62
CA ALA A 298 -13.47 30.70 -3.11
C ALA A 298 -13.54 29.34 -3.87
N MET A 299 -14.29 28.42 -3.24
CA MET A 299 -15.07 27.28 -3.74
C MET A 299 -15.37 27.19 -5.25
N LEU A 300 -15.22 25.97 -5.78
CA LEU A 300 -16.31 25.13 -6.31
C LEU A 300 -15.93 23.64 -6.14
#